data_AF-A0A837P6L8-F1
#
_entry.id   AF-A0A837P6L8-F1
#
_cell.length_a   1.000
_cell.length_b   1.000
_cell.length_c   1.000
_cell.angle_alpha   90.00
_cell.angle_beta   90.00
_cell.angle_gamma   90.00
#
_symmetry.space_group_name_H-M   'P 1'
#
loop_
_entity.id
_entity.type
_entity.pdbx_description
1 polymer ?
#
loop_
_entity_poly.entity_id
_entity_poly.type
_entity_poly.pdbx_seq_one_letter_code
_entity_poly.pdbx_strand_id
1 'polypeptide(L)'
;MISKKELIIATGLSLALFTLNTPMMANADSTTATGQGDTTVTFTAPTTGSLVLNKVPSYDFSSHELASSYSGFTATGSQAYDVTDLTGGNTGYTITANASTLKNGANVLPVSTFTTTTADGVADATTGGKISGTSAAVNIYQTANTVATGNENSNGNLTSGTTGATMALATANGVKAGTYSGTIDYNISTNLD
;
A
#
# COMPACT_ATOMS: atom_id res chain seq x y z
N MET A 1 -33.35 -70.52 96.90
CA MET A 1 -33.88 -71.64 96.09
C MET A 1 -33.94 -71.22 94.63
N ILE A 2 -33.44 -72.09 93.76
CA ILE A 2 -33.40 -71.99 92.29
C ILE A 2 -34.81 -72.13 91.70
N SER A 3 -35.13 -71.39 90.63
CA SER A 3 -35.90 -71.83 89.43
C SER A 3 -36.04 -70.65 88.45
N LYS A 4 -35.34 -70.62 87.30
CA LYS A 4 -35.79 -71.01 85.92
C LYS A 4 -37.02 -70.21 85.44
N LYS A 5 -37.15 -69.66 84.21
CA LYS A 5 -36.54 -69.93 82.90
C LYS A 5 -37.01 -68.85 81.89
N GLU A 6 -36.17 -68.59 80.88
CA GLU A 6 -36.44 -68.26 79.44
C GLU A 6 -37.16 -66.94 79.06
N LEU A 7 -36.53 -65.98 78.34
CA LEU A 7 -36.16 -65.91 76.89
C LEU A 7 -37.39 -65.51 76.02
N ILE A 8 -37.46 -64.40 75.28
CA ILE A 8 -36.87 -64.06 73.95
C ILE A 8 -37.29 -62.58 73.64
N ILE A 9 -36.34 -61.62 73.48
CA ILE A 9 -35.93 -60.90 72.25
C ILE A 9 -37.05 -60.02 71.62
N ALA A 10 -37.03 -58.71 71.86
CA ALA A 10 -36.41 -57.61 71.07
C ALA A 10 -37.47 -56.90 70.21
N THR A 11 -37.39 -55.63 69.82
CA THR A 11 -36.32 -54.68 69.50
C THR A 11 -36.92 -53.28 69.76
N GLY A 12 -36.27 -52.34 70.45
CA GLY A 12 -35.14 -51.54 70.00
C GLY A 12 -35.55 -50.07 70.16
N LEU A 13 -35.12 -49.39 71.24
CA LEU A 13 -34.04 -48.41 71.27
C LEU A 13 -34.36 -47.19 70.38
N SER A 14 -34.89 -46.09 70.95
CA SER A 14 -34.15 -44.92 71.48
C SER A 14 -33.21 -44.28 70.44
N LEU A 15 -33.00 -42.97 70.32
CA LEU A 15 -32.97 -41.88 71.27
C LEU A 15 -32.99 -40.58 70.44
N ALA A 16 -33.58 -39.52 70.98
CA ALA A 16 -33.54 -38.17 70.40
C ALA A 16 -32.11 -37.62 70.27
N LEU A 17 -31.87 -36.73 69.31
CA LEU A 17 -30.85 -35.68 69.38
C LEU A 17 -31.15 -34.56 68.36
N PHE A 18 -31.36 -33.36 68.90
CA PHE A 18 -31.33 -32.09 68.17
C PHE A 18 -29.93 -31.87 67.55
N THR A 19 -29.87 -31.48 66.28
CA THR A 19 -28.74 -30.71 65.76
C THR A 19 -29.25 -29.57 64.87
N LEU A 20 -28.81 -28.36 65.22
CA LEU A 20 -28.97 -27.15 64.43
C LEU A 20 -28.19 -27.29 63.11
N ASN A 21 -28.80 -26.95 61.98
CA ASN A 21 -28.04 -26.61 60.78
C ASN A 21 -28.31 -25.15 60.42
N THR A 22 -27.23 -24.38 60.48
CA THR A 22 -27.11 -22.96 60.15
C THR A 22 -27.46 -22.69 58.68
N PRO A 23 -27.82 -21.44 58.31
CA PRO A 23 -27.88 -21.07 56.90
C PRO A 23 -26.51 -21.32 56.26
N MET A 24 -26.50 -22.06 55.15
CA MET A 24 -25.32 -22.15 54.28
C MET A 24 -25.00 -20.73 53.80
N MET A 25 -23.91 -20.14 54.31
CA MET A 25 -23.27 -19.05 53.59
C MET A 25 -22.73 -19.65 52.30
N ALA A 26 -23.36 -19.33 51.17
CA ALA A 26 -22.70 -19.45 49.89
C ALA A 26 -21.59 -18.40 49.89
N ASN A 27 -20.36 -18.80 50.21
CA ASN A 27 -19.21 -18.00 49.86
C ASN A 27 -19.19 -17.94 48.33
N ALA A 28 -19.66 -16.81 47.76
CA ALA A 28 -19.30 -16.47 46.40
C ALA A 28 -17.77 -16.48 46.35
N ASP A 29 -17.21 -17.21 45.38
CA ASP A 29 -15.80 -17.17 45.10
C ASP A 29 -15.40 -15.70 44.85
N SER A 30 -14.63 -15.15 45.77
CA SER A 30 -14.08 -13.79 45.70
C SER A 30 -12.79 -13.76 44.88
N THR A 31 -12.49 -14.78 44.09
CA THR A 31 -11.48 -14.64 43.05
C THR A 31 -12.08 -13.81 41.93
N THR A 32 -11.84 -12.49 41.97
CA THR A 32 -11.76 -11.71 40.73
C THR A 32 -10.51 -12.18 39.98
N ALA A 33 -10.55 -13.40 39.45
CA ALA A 33 -9.58 -13.85 38.47
C ALA A 33 -9.93 -13.11 37.18
N THR A 34 -9.29 -11.96 36.96
CA THR A 34 -9.27 -11.36 35.63
C THR A 34 -8.43 -12.27 34.74
N GLY A 35 -9.10 -13.17 34.03
CA GLY A 35 -8.48 -13.91 32.93
C GLY A 35 -8.14 -12.93 31.82
N GLN A 36 -6.87 -12.58 31.69
CA GLN A 36 -6.36 -11.83 30.54
C GLN A 36 -5.79 -12.86 29.57
N GLY A 37 -6.38 -12.96 28.39
CA GLY A 37 -5.87 -13.75 27.28
C GLY A 37 -5.12 -12.86 26.31
N ASP A 38 -3.89 -13.23 25.95
CA ASP A 38 -3.17 -12.56 24.88
C ASP A 38 -3.81 -12.93 23.53
N THR A 39 -4.14 -11.93 22.73
CA THR A 39 -4.60 -12.11 21.34
C THR A 39 -3.51 -11.59 20.42
N THR A 40 -3.04 -12.43 19.51
CA THR A 40 -2.09 -12.04 18.45
C THR A 40 -2.77 -12.12 17.10
N VAL A 41 -2.64 -11.05 16.31
CA VAL A 41 -2.99 -11.05 14.88
C VAL A 41 -1.69 -10.90 14.10
N THR A 42 -1.43 -11.82 13.19
CA THR A 42 -0.26 -11.78 12.31
C THR A 42 -0.70 -11.50 10.89
N PHE A 43 -0.10 -10.48 10.28
CA PHE A 43 -0.24 -10.20 8.86
C PHE A 43 1.02 -10.71 8.17
N THR A 44 0.86 -11.54 7.14
CA THR A 44 1.97 -12.03 6.33
C THR A 44 1.73 -11.58 4.90
N ALA A 45 2.62 -10.75 4.37
CA ALA A 45 2.62 -10.37 2.97
C ALA A 45 3.01 -11.58 2.10
N PRO A 46 2.44 -11.73 0.90
CA PRO A 46 2.86 -12.76 -0.03
C PRO A 46 4.36 -12.61 -0.36
N THR A 47 5.14 -13.69 -0.21
CA THR A 47 6.58 -13.71 -0.50
C THR A 47 6.89 -13.80 -2.00
N THR A 48 5.85 -13.91 -2.84
CA THR A 48 5.93 -13.96 -4.30
C THR A 48 4.96 -12.94 -4.90
N GLY A 49 5.38 -11.67 -4.89
CA GLY A 49 4.75 -10.61 -5.67
C GLY A 49 3.68 -9.80 -4.93
N SER A 50 3.44 -8.56 -5.32
CA SER A 50 3.86 -7.95 -6.57
C SER A 50 3.90 -6.44 -6.38
N LEU A 51 5.11 -5.86 -6.34
CA LEU A 51 5.26 -4.44 -6.60
C LEU A 51 4.96 -4.23 -8.09
N VAL A 52 3.80 -3.66 -8.40
CA VAL A 52 3.30 -3.50 -9.77
C VAL A 52 3.00 -2.05 -10.04
N LEU A 53 3.52 -1.56 -11.15
CA LEU A 53 3.12 -0.31 -11.76
C LEU A 53 1.93 -0.57 -12.69
N ASN A 54 0.71 -0.45 -12.15
CA ASN A 54 -0.55 -0.76 -12.84
C ASN A 54 -0.84 0.22 -13.98
N LYS A 55 -0.55 1.50 -13.76
CA LYS A 55 -0.79 2.57 -14.72
C LYS A 55 0.36 3.57 -14.73
N VAL A 56 0.64 4.08 -15.92
CA VAL A 56 1.63 5.13 -16.18
C VAL A 56 1.02 6.22 -17.06
N PRO A 57 1.45 7.48 -16.94
CA PRO A 57 1.01 8.55 -17.83
C PRO A 57 1.53 8.33 -19.25
N SER A 58 0.73 8.76 -20.22
CA SER A 58 1.18 9.09 -21.57
C SER A 58 0.90 10.57 -21.83
N TYR A 59 1.58 11.18 -22.80
CA TYR A 59 1.46 12.61 -23.08
C TYR A 59 1.17 12.84 -24.56
N ASP A 60 0.11 13.60 -24.81
CA ASP A 60 -0.23 14.09 -26.14
C ASP A 60 0.01 15.61 -26.18
N PHE A 61 0.97 16.03 -27.00
CA PHE A 61 1.31 17.44 -27.19
C PHE A 61 0.44 18.12 -28.26
N SER A 62 -0.61 17.46 -28.75
CA SER A 62 -1.54 17.99 -29.76
C SER A 62 -0.86 18.36 -31.09
N SER A 63 -1.63 19.00 -31.98
CA SER A 63 -1.14 19.49 -33.26
C SER A 63 -0.58 20.90 -33.14
N HIS A 64 0.54 21.16 -33.83
CA HIS A 64 1.17 22.47 -33.92
C HIS A 64 1.50 22.80 -35.38
N GLU A 65 1.34 24.07 -35.76
CA GLU A 65 1.77 24.54 -37.07
C GLU A 65 3.30 24.59 -37.16
N LEU A 66 3.83 24.38 -38.38
CA LEU A 66 5.26 24.56 -38.62
C LEU A 66 5.65 26.03 -38.42
N ALA A 67 6.63 26.28 -37.57
CA ALA A 67 7.11 27.61 -37.26
C ALA A 67 8.64 27.71 -37.42
N SER A 68 9.15 28.95 -37.53
CA SER A 68 10.59 29.24 -37.54
C SER A 68 11.24 29.11 -36.16
N SER A 69 10.42 29.05 -35.11
CA SER A 69 10.82 28.83 -33.71
C SER A 69 9.64 28.24 -32.93
N TYR A 70 9.94 27.49 -31.88
CA TYR A 70 8.95 26.93 -30.97
C TYR A 70 9.27 27.35 -29.54
N SER A 71 8.24 27.66 -28.77
CA SER A 71 8.30 27.59 -27.31
C SER A 71 8.15 26.14 -26.85
N GLY A 72 8.50 25.85 -25.60
CA GLY A 72 8.23 24.52 -25.04
C GLY A 72 6.76 24.14 -25.17
N PHE A 73 6.49 22.90 -25.55
CA PHE A 73 5.15 22.31 -25.62
C PHE A 73 4.79 21.73 -24.26
N THR A 74 3.56 21.91 -23.82
CA THR A 74 3.10 21.38 -22.54
C THR A 74 1.98 20.37 -22.77
N ALA A 75 1.93 19.35 -21.91
CA ALA A 75 0.87 18.35 -21.91
C ALA A 75 0.55 17.92 -20.47
N THR A 76 -0.72 17.58 -20.24
CA THR A 76 -1.14 16.87 -19.02
C THR A 76 -1.07 15.37 -19.29
N GLY A 77 -0.59 14.60 -18.31
CA GLY A 77 -0.55 13.15 -18.45
C GLY A 77 -1.95 12.56 -18.53
N SER A 78 -2.10 11.50 -19.32
CA SER A 78 -3.39 10.82 -19.53
C SER A 78 -3.99 10.23 -18.25
N GLN A 79 -3.15 9.93 -17.26
CA GLN A 79 -3.53 9.36 -15.96
C GLN A 79 -2.38 9.54 -14.95
N ALA A 80 -2.70 9.40 -13.66
CA ALA A 80 -1.70 9.31 -12.60
C ALA A 80 -0.97 7.96 -12.62
N TYR A 81 0.16 7.88 -11.91
CA TYR A 81 0.74 6.58 -11.56
C TYR A 81 -0.21 5.83 -10.62
N ASP A 82 -0.35 4.54 -10.83
CA ASP A 82 -1.14 3.62 -10.00
C ASP A 82 -0.22 2.45 -9.65
N VAL A 83 0.05 2.26 -8.36
CA VAL A 83 0.97 1.23 -7.87
C VAL A 83 0.25 0.37 -6.85
N THR A 84 0.38 -0.94 -7.03
CA THR A 84 0.06 -1.91 -6.00
C THR A 84 1.38 -2.44 -5.42
N ASP A 85 1.56 -2.27 -4.11
CA ASP A 85 2.67 -2.85 -3.36
C ASP A 85 2.14 -3.83 -2.30
N LEU A 86 2.31 -5.12 -2.55
CA LEU A 86 1.95 -6.19 -1.61
C LEU A 86 3.18 -6.83 -0.98
N THR A 87 4.36 -6.22 -1.12
CA THR A 87 5.62 -6.81 -0.61
C THR A 87 5.66 -6.85 0.91
N GLY A 88 4.90 -5.96 1.58
CA GLY A 88 4.93 -5.81 3.04
C GLY A 88 6.29 -5.33 3.56
N GLY A 89 7.13 -4.82 2.66
CA GLY A 89 8.43 -4.24 3.00
C GLY A 89 8.28 -2.87 3.67
N ASN A 90 9.39 -2.41 4.24
CA ASN A 90 9.51 -1.13 4.93
C ASN A 90 10.54 -0.21 4.25
N THR A 91 10.85 -0.42 2.97
CA THR A 91 11.89 0.36 2.27
C THR A 91 11.34 1.24 1.14
N GLY A 92 10.06 1.08 0.78
CA GLY A 92 9.41 1.83 -0.29
C GLY A 92 9.95 1.48 -1.68
N TYR A 93 9.67 2.35 -2.66
CA TYR A 93 10.03 2.11 -4.05
C TYR A 93 10.30 3.40 -4.83
N THR A 94 10.93 3.23 -6.00
CA THR A 94 11.20 4.28 -6.98
C THR A 94 10.56 3.94 -8.32
N ILE A 95 9.99 4.95 -8.97
CA ILE A 95 9.52 4.90 -10.35
C ILE A 95 10.49 5.73 -11.19
N THR A 96 11.07 5.10 -12.20
CA THR A 96 11.94 5.77 -13.18
C THR A 96 11.29 5.78 -14.55
N ALA A 97 11.58 6.81 -15.34
CA ALA A 97 11.07 6.94 -16.70
C ALA A 97 12.21 7.32 -17.67
N ASN A 98 12.16 6.76 -18.88
CA ASN A 98 13.07 7.09 -19.99
C ASN A 98 12.27 7.21 -21.29
N ALA A 99 12.21 8.41 -21.86
CA ALA A 99 11.55 8.68 -23.12
C ALA A 99 12.50 8.45 -24.31
N SER A 100 12.02 7.71 -25.32
CA SER A 100 12.75 7.49 -26.55
C SER A 100 12.81 8.74 -27.43
N THR A 101 13.58 8.68 -28.52
CA THR A 101 13.43 9.62 -29.64
C THR A 101 12.01 9.59 -30.19
N LEU A 102 11.47 10.74 -30.60
CA LEU A 102 10.19 10.83 -31.29
C LEU A 102 10.43 10.81 -32.81
N LYS A 103 9.74 9.93 -33.53
CA LYS A 103 9.96 9.71 -34.97
C LYS A 103 8.67 9.78 -35.77
N ASN A 104 8.79 10.27 -37.01
CA ASN A 104 7.80 10.18 -38.07
C ASN A 104 8.47 9.52 -39.29
N GLY A 105 8.34 8.19 -39.40
CA GLY A 105 9.12 7.40 -40.34
C GLY A 105 10.62 7.56 -40.11
N ALA A 106 11.35 8.03 -41.12
CA ALA A 106 12.78 8.31 -41.03
C ALA A 106 13.12 9.66 -40.36
N ASN A 107 12.14 10.54 -40.16
CA ASN A 107 12.37 11.85 -39.58
C ASN A 107 12.38 11.77 -38.05
N VAL A 108 13.41 12.32 -37.41
CA VAL A 108 13.51 12.43 -35.96
C VAL A 108 13.13 13.85 -35.54
N LEU A 109 12.27 13.99 -34.53
CA LEU A 109 11.97 15.29 -33.95
C LEU A 109 13.20 15.74 -33.13
N PRO A 110 13.75 16.95 -33.36
CA PRO A 110 14.97 17.41 -32.70
C PRO A 110 14.70 17.88 -31.26
N VAL A 111 14.25 16.97 -30.39
CA VAL A 111 13.97 17.26 -28.98
C VAL A 111 15.28 17.54 -28.24
N SER A 112 15.34 18.64 -27.49
CA SER A 112 16.44 18.98 -26.58
C SER A 112 16.17 18.51 -25.16
N THR A 113 14.93 18.67 -24.69
CA THR A 113 14.49 18.21 -23.37
C THR A 113 13.06 17.69 -23.43
N PHE A 114 12.79 16.67 -22.62
CA PHE A 114 11.45 16.22 -22.30
C PHE A 114 11.41 16.07 -20.79
N THR A 115 10.88 17.09 -20.11
CA THR A 115 10.77 17.08 -18.66
C THR A 115 9.37 16.67 -18.21
N THR A 116 9.29 16.03 -17.04
CA THR A 116 8.03 15.67 -16.41
C THR A 116 7.99 16.21 -14.98
N THR A 117 6.77 16.48 -14.50
CA THR A 117 6.47 16.77 -13.10
C THR A 117 5.38 15.82 -12.64
N THR A 118 5.41 15.48 -11.35
CA THR A 118 4.40 14.63 -10.72
C THR A 118 3.99 15.33 -9.42
N ALA A 119 2.70 15.54 -9.22
CA ALA A 119 2.19 15.98 -7.93
C ALA A 119 2.12 14.79 -6.95
N ASP A 120 2.25 15.08 -5.66
CA ASP A 120 2.04 14.08 -4.61
C ASP A 120 0.63 13.49 -4.68
N GLY A 121 0.55 12.19 -4.41
CA GLY A 121 -0.71 11.51 -4.10
C GLY A 121 -1.25 11.91 -2.73
N VAL A 122 -2.50 11.54 -2.48
CA VAL A 122 -3.11 11.69 -1.15
C VAL A 122 -2.52 10.62 -0.23
N ALA A 123 -2.03 11.03 0.94
CA ALA A 123 -1.54 10.08 1.93
C ALA A 123 -2.69 9.25 2.52
N ASP A 124 -2.48 7.95 2.66
CA ASP A 124 -3.39 7.08 3.40
C ASP A 124 -3.54 7.60 4.83
N ALA A 125 -4.78 7.76 5.29
CA ALA A 125 -5.06 8.38 6.58
C ALA A 125 -4.61 7.54 7.78
N THR A 126 -4.39 6.24 7.58
CA THR A 126 -4.02 5.29 8.65
C THR A 126 -2.52 5.03 8.64
N THR A 127 -1.93 4.78 7.47
CA THR A 127 -0.52 4.38 7.34
C THR A 127 0.39 5.56 6.99
N GLY A 128 -0.16 6.66 6.46
CA GLY A 128 0.63 7.74 5.87
C GLY A 128 1.34 7.35 4.57
N GLY A 129 1.02 6.19 4.00
CA GLY A 129 1.53 5.72 2.72
C GLY A 129 1.14 6.66 1.59
N LYS A 130 2.10 7.04 0.73
CA LYS A 130 1.83 7.88 -0.44
C LYS A 130 2.87 7.70 -1.54
N ILE A 131 2.41 7.87 -2.78
CA ILE A 131 3.29 8.14 -3.91
C ILE A 131 3.64 9.64 -3.89
N SER A 132 4.91 9.94 -3.64
CA SER A 132 5.45 11.30 -3.71
C SER A 132 5.96 11.56 -5.11
N GLY A 133 5.58 12.70 -5.69
CA GLY A 133 6.07 13.12 -6.98
C GLY A 133 7.36 13.93 -6.89
N THR A 134 7.84 14.41 -8.04
CA THR A 134 8.95 15.36 -8.10
C THR A 134 8.41 16.77 -8.38
N SER A 135 8.51 17.66 -7.40
CA SER A 135 8.07 19.06 -7.54
C SER A 135 8.90 19.85 -8.54
N ALA A 136 10.16 19.48 -8.75
CA ALA A 136 11.02 20.01 -9.81
C ALA A 136 10.83 19.19 -11.09
N ALA A 137 10.88 19.86 -12.24
CA ALA A 137 10.79 19.20 -13.54
C ALA A 137 12.03 18.33 -13.79
N VAL A 138 11.82 17.06 -14.10
CA VAL A 138 12.88 16.06 -14.31
C VAL A 138 12.95 15.69 -15.78
N ASN A 139 14.12 15.81 -16.40
CA ASN A 139 14.32 15.41 -17.81
C ASN A 139 14.34 13.89 -17.94
N ILE A 140 13.52 13.33 -18.81
CA ILE A 140 13.46 11.89 -19.11
C ILE A 140 13.88 11.59 -20.55
N TYR A 141 14.26 12.59 -21.36
CA TYR A 141 14.61 12.37 -22.76
C TYR A 141 15.92 11.61 -22.91
N GLN A 142 15.84 10.37 -23.40
CA GLN A 142 16.97 9.45 -23.60
C GLN A 142 17.85 9.26 -22.35
N THR A 143 17.28 9.49 -21.17
CA THR A 143 17.93 9.36 -19.88
C THR A 143 16.90 8.88 -18.87
N ALA A 144 17.27 7.87 -18.08
CA ALA A 144 16.39 7.35 -17.05
C ALA A 144 16.53 8.20 -15.79
N ASN A 145 15.42 8.78 -15.32
CA ASN A 145 15.40 9.53 -14.07
C ASN A 145 14.18 9.16 -13.23
N THR A 146 14.32 9.35 -11.91
CA THR A 146 13.24 9.16 -10.94
C THR A 146 12.16 10.22 -11.12
N VAL A 147 10.91 9.78 -11.28
CA VAL A 147 9.75 10.64 -11.52
C VAL A 147 8.71 10.60 -10.40
N ALA A 148 8.80 9.58 -9.54
CA ALA A 148 8.00 9.44 -8.33
C ALA A 148 8.62 8.38 -7.40
N THR A 149 8.28 8.42 -6.11
CA THR A 149 8.70 7.44 -5.11
C THR A 149 7.53 7.05 -4.20
N GLY A 150 7.47 5.79 -3.79
CA GLY A 150 6.65 5.35 -2.67
C GLY A 150 7.48 5.37 -1.40
N ASN A 151 6.94 5.90 -0.31
CA ASN A 151 7.59 5.82 1.01
C ASN A 151 7.48 4.41 1.62
N GLU A 152 8.10 4.19 2.77
CA GLU A 152 8.11 2.90 3.49
C GLU A 152 6.71 2.38 3.85
N ASN A 153 5.74 3.29 4.00
CA ASN A 153 4.35 2.96 4.33
C ASN A 153 3.46 2.83 3.09
N SER A 154 4.04 2.89 1.88
CA SER A 154 3.31 2.87 0.59
C SER A 154 2.86 1.48 0.16
N ASN A 155 2.45 0.66 1.13
CA ASN A 155 1.85 -0.64 0.92
C ASN A 155 0.40 -0.49 0.45
N GLY A 156 -0.13 -1.51 -0.23
CA GLY A 156 -1.48 -1.53 -0.80
C GLY A 156 -1.54 -0.87 -2.16
N ASN A 157 -2.72 -0.38 -2.54
CA ASN A 157 -2.94 0.29 -3.82
C ASN A 157 -2.98 1.81 -3.64
N LEU A 158 -2.03 2.51 -4.24
CA LEU A 158 -1.88 3.96 -4.12
C LEU A 158 -1.75 4.62 -5.49
N THR A 159 -2.17 5.86 -5.56
CA THR A 159 -2.09 6.67 -6.78
C THR A 159 -1.34 7.97 -6.53
N SER A 160 -0.55 8.42 -7.50
CA SER A 160 0.06 9.76 -7.45
C SER A 160 -0.98 10.85 -7.70
N GLY A 161 -0.56 12.10 -7.56
CA GLY A 161 -1.29 13.23 -8.11
C GLY A 161 -1.12 13.33 -9.64
N THR A 162 -1.67 14.40 -10.21
CA THR A 162 -1.58 14.70 -11.65
C THR A 162 -0.13 14.82 -12.11
N THR A 163 0.13 14.32 -13.32
CA THR A 163 1.42 14.46 -13.99
C THR A 163 1.36 15.48 -15.12
N GLY A 164 2.47 16.17 -15.33
CA GLY A 164 2.63 17.14 -16.41
C GLY A 164 3.92 16.88 -17.18
N ALA A 165 3.97 17.35 -18.42
CA ALA A 165 5.13 17.25 -19.27
C ALA A 165 5.40 18.56 -20.00
N THR A 166 6.69 18.85 -20.19
CA THR A 166 7.16 19.92 -21.07
C THR A 166 8.22 19.37 -22.02
N MET A 167 8.03 19.56 -23.32
CA MET A 167 8.99 19.18 -24.36
C MET A 167 9.53 20.42 -25.06
N ALA A 168 10.85 20.54 -25.17
CA ALA A 168 11.50 21.59 -25.95
C ALA A 168 12.25 20.99 -27.14
N LEU A 169 12.30 21.74 -28.24
CA LEU A 169 13.11 21.38 -29.40
C LEU A 169 14.43 22.12 -29.36
N ALA A 170 15.50 21.45 -29.78
CA ALA A 170 16.81 22.05 -29.98
C ALA A 170 16.80 23.07 -31.14
N THR A 171 15.96 22.84 -32.15
CA THR A 171 15.82 23.70 -33.31
C THR A 171 14.48 23.48 -34.00
N ALA A 172 13.97 24.52 -34.67
CA ALA A 172 12.84 24.39 -35.58
C ALA A 172 13.25 23.87 -36.98
N ASN A 173 14.52 24.03 -37.34
CA ASN A 173 15.03 23.59 -38.63
C ASN A 173 15.01 22.06 -38.72
N GLY A 174 14.43 21.52 -39.79
CA GLY A 174 14.35 20.09 -40.02
C GLY A 174 13.11 19.40 -39.45
N VAL A 175 12.26 20.11 -38.70
CA VAL A 175 10.92 19.61 -38.35
C VAL A 175 10.08 19.50 -39.64
N LYS A 176 9.44 18.36 -39.83
CA LYS A 176 8.61 18.05 -41.01
C LYS A 176 7.17 17.86 -40.57
N ALA A 177 6.22 18.11 -41.48
CA ALA A 177 4.83 17.84 -41.21
C ALA A 177 4.58 16.34 -40.98
N GLY A 178 3.75 16.03 -39.99
CA GLY A 178 3.26 14.69 -39.68
C GLY A 178 3.38 14.34 -38.20
N THR A 179 2.90 13.15 -37.84
CA THR A 179 2.81 12.71 -36.45
C THR A 179 4.12 12.09 -36.00
N TYR A 180 4.73 12.66 -34.96
CA TYR A 180 5.90 12.09 -34.31
C TYR A 180 5.47 11.28 -33.09
N SER A 181 5.99 10.06 -32.96
CA SER A 181 5.68 9.17 -31.84
C SER A 181 6.94 8.54 -31.27
N GLY A 182 6.91 8.24 -29.97
CA GLY A 182 7.95 7.55 -29.23
C GLY A 182 7.34 6.77 -28.07
N THR A 183 8.16 6.07 -27.31
CA THR A 183 7.76 5.36 -26.10
C THR A 183 8.36 6.03 -24.87
N ILE A 184 7.73 5.82 -23.72
CA ILE A 184 8.34 6.07 -22.42
C ILE A 184 8.40 4.74 -21.70
N ASP A 185 9.61 4.29 -21.42
CA ASP A 185 9.83 3.08 -20.65
C ASP A 185 9.82 3.45 -19.17
N TYR A 186 8.90 2.85 -18.43
CA TYR A 186 8.77 3.01 -17.00
C TYR A 186 9.27 1.76 -16.29
N ASN A 187 10.06 1.96 -15.23
CA ASN A 187 10.50 0.88 -14.36
C ASN A 187 10.18 1.21 -12.91
N ILE A 188 9.79 0.18 -12.15
CA ILE A 188 9.55 0.28 -10.72
C ILE A 188 10.47 -0.69 -9.98
N SER A 189 11.11 -0.21 -8.93
CA SER A 189 12.03 -1.00 -8.11
C SER A 189 11.88 -0.65 -6.64
N THR A 190 11.94 -1.65 -5.78
CA THR A 190 12.09 -1.44 -4.33
C THR A 190 13.39 -0.68 -4.07
N ASN A 191 13.35 0.26 -3.11
CA ASN A 191 14.60 0.86 -2.63
C ASN A 191 15.23 -0.18 -1.70
N LEU A 192 16.04 -1.09 -2.24
CA LEU A 192 16.84 -1.97 -1.40
C LEU A 192 18.07 -1.15 -0.99
N ASP A 193 18.15 -0.81 0.30
CA ASP A 193 19.42 -0.36 0.90
C ASP A 193 20.47 -1.47 0.80
#